data_AF-A0A315YW34-F1
#
_entry.id   AF-A0A315YW34-F1
#
_cell.length_a   1.000
_cell.length_b   1.000
_cell.length_c   1.000
_cell.angle_alpha   90.00
_cell.angle_beta   90.00
_cell.angle_gamma   90.00
#
_symmetry.space_group_name_H-M   'P 1'
#
loop_
_entity.id
_entity.type
_entity.pdbx_description
1 polymer ?
#
loop_
_entity_poly.entity_id
_entity_poly.type
_entity_poly.pdbx_seq_one_letter_code
_entity_poly.pdbx_strand_id
1 'polypeptide(L)' 'MKKRVAKKILKNKETLNYNKGQVAKAETVMARYERNAKAEA' A
#
# COMPACT_ATOMS: atom_id res chain seq x y z
N MET A 1 -1.77 -0.27 -8.76
CA MET A 1 -1.85 0.98 -7.97
C MET A 1 -0.44 1.51 -7.80
N LYS A 2 -0.20 2.81 -7.99
CA LYS A 2 1.15 3.39 -7.83
C LYS A 2 1.59 3.30 -6.36
N LYS A 3 2.88 3.06 -6.08
CA LYS A 3 3.45 3.01 -4.71
C LYS A 3 3.02 4.19 -3.83
N ARG A 4 3.04 5.40 -4.38
CA ARG A 4 2.63 6.64 -3.67
C ARG A 4 1.16 6.62 -3.22
N VAL A 5 0.28 6.02 -4.02
CA VAL A 5 -1.16 5.94 -3.70
C VAL A 5 -1.40 4.90 -2.61
N ALA A 6 -0.77 3.72 -2.71
CA ALA A 6 -0.84 2.70 -1.67
C ALA A 6 -0.32 3.25 -0.33
N LYS A 7 0.82 3.94 -0.34
CA LYS A 7 1.37 4.62 0.85
C LYS A 7 0.42 5.68 1.42
N LYS A 8 -0.26 6.46 0.58
CA LYS A 8 -1.24 7.47 1.04
C LYS A 8 -2.47 6.82 1.67
N ILE A 9 -2.98 5.73 1.09
CA ILE A 9 -4.11 4.98 1.65
C ILE A 9 -3.75 4.43 3.02
N LEU A 10 -2.61 3.75 3.16
CA LEU A 10 -2.19 3.19 4.46
C LEU A 10 -1.93 4.27 5.51
N LYS A 11 -1.34 5.41 5.13
CA LYS A 11 -1.07 6.52 6.05
C LYS A 11 -2.36 7.17 6.58
N ASN A 12 -3.42 7.18 5.78
CA ASN A 12 -4.67 7.88 6.11
C ASN A 12 -5.84 6.91 6.34
N LYS A 13 -5.58 5.61 6.54
CA LYS A 13 -6.65 4.60 6.72
C LYS A 13 -7.50 4.80 7.98
N GLU A 14 -6.99 5.57 8.93
CA GLU A 14 -7.66 5.91 10.19
C GLU A 14 -8.39 7.26 10.10
N THR A 15 -8.00 8.13 9.17
CA THR A 15 -8.56 9.48 9.02
C THR A 15 -9.51 9.63 7.83
N LEU A 16 -9.32 8.79 6.79
CA LEU A 16 -10.15 8.76 5.60
C LEU A 16 -10.85 7.41 5.51
N ASN A 17 -12.14 7.44 5.19
CA ASN A 17 -13.01 6.28 5.18
C ASN A 17 -12.80 5.42 3.91
N TYR A 18 -11.60 4.86 3.76
CA TYR A 18 -11.28 3.94 2.68
C TYR A 18 -11.99 2.60 2.89
N ASN A 19 -12.47 2.01 1.80
CA ASN A 19 -13.09 0.70 1.90
C ASN A 19 -12.05 -0.39 2.23
N LYS A 20 -12.49 -1.48 2.87
CA LYS A 20 -11.61 -2.58 3.30
C LYS A 20 -10.80 -3.17 2.13
N GLY A 21 -11.40 -3.25 0.93
CA GLY A 21 -10.73 -3.75 -0.28
C GLY A 21 -9.59 -2.84 -0.77
N GLN A 22 -9.74 -1.52 -0.64
CA GLN A 22 -8.72 -0.53 -0.98
C GLN A 22 -7.53 -0.63 -0.02
N VAL A 23 -7.79 -0.81 1.27
CA VAL A 23 -6.75 -1.01 2.28
C VAL A 23 -5.99 -2.31 2.01
N ALA A 24 -6.69 -3.44 1.85
CA ALA A 24 -6.06 -4.74 1.56
C ALA A 24 -5.21 -4.71 0.27
N LYS A 25 -5.72 -4.04 -0.78
CA LYS A 25 -4.97 -3.85 -2.04
C LYS A 25 -3.75 -2.97 -1.83
N ALA A 26 -3.83 -1.94 -1.00
CA ALA A 26 -2.69 -1.08 -0.68
C ALA A 26 -1.61 -1.84 0.11
N GLU A 27 -2.00 -2.66 1.09
CA GLU A 27 -1.09 -3.53 1.85
C GLU A 27 -0.36 -4.51 0.92
N THR A 28 -1.10 -5.19 0.04
CA THR A 28 -0.53 -6.14 -0.92
C THR A 28 0.45 -5.47 -1.88
N VAL A 29 0.14 -4.25 -2.34
CA VAL A 29 1.00 -3.49 -3.24
C VAL A 29 2.28 -3.06 -2.53
N MET A 30 2.21 -2.57 -1.29
CA MET A 30 3.40 -2.21 -0.52
C MET A 30 4.30 -3.41 -0.24
N ALA A 31 3.72 -4.55 0.18
CA ALA A 31 4.45 -5.80 0.40
C ALA A 31 5.18 -6.27 -0.87
N ARG A 32 4.55 -6.15 -2.05
CA ARG A 32 5.20 -6.48 -3.33
C ARG A 32 6.40 -5.56 -3.61
N TYR A 33 6.26 -4.26 -3.39
CA TYR A 33 7.36 -3.31 -3.59
C TYR A 33 8.51 -3.55 -2.62
N GLU A 34 8.23 -3.89 -1.37
CA GLU A 34 9.26 -4.23 -0.38
C GLU A 34 10.01 -5.50 -0.75
N ARG A 35 9.29 -6.53 -1.20
CA ARG A 35 9.91 -7.77 -1.69
C ARG A 35 10.80 -7.52 -2.91
N ASN A 36 10.34 -6.75 -3.88
CA ASN A 36 11.13 -6.44 -5.07
C ASN A 36 12.36 -5.58 -4.73
N ALA A 37 12.21 -4.60 -3.83
CA ALA A 37 13.34 -3.79 -3.37
C ALA A 37 14.40 -4.62 -2.62
N LYS A 38 13.99 -5.68 -1.90
CA LYS A 38 14.91 -6.64 -1.27
C LYS A 38 15.56 -7.60 -2.27
N ALA A 39 14.92 -7.87 -3.39
CA ALA A 39 15.46 -8.75 -4.44
C ALA A 39 16.41 -8.01 -5.40
N GLU A 40 16.30 -6.68 -5.47
CA GLU A 40 17.17 -5.79 -6.25
C GLU A 40 18.36 -5.21 -5.43
N ALA A 41 18.46 -5.53 -4.15
CA ALA A 41 19.50 -5.07 -3.22
C ALA A 41 20.50 -6.20 -2.91
#